data_AF-A0A3D4P7Z2-F1
#
_entry.id   AF-A0A3D4P7Z2-F1
#
_cell.length_a   1.000
_cell.length_b   1.000
_cell.length_c   1.000
_cell.angle_alpha   90.00
_cell.angle_beta   90.00
_cell.angle_gamma   90.00
#
_symmetry.space_group_name_H-M   'P 1'
#
loop_
_entity.id
_entity.type
_entity.pdbx_description
1 polymer ?
#
loop_
_entity_poly.entity_id
_entity_poly.type
_entity_poly.pdbx_seq_one_letter_code
_entity_poly.pdbx_strand_id
1 'polypeptide(L)'
;MIIVMRQDASREAAEDVAKRVEALGLKPNLIFGEERTVVAVIGDDRRKDREKFESCEGVDKVLTILAEYKIASLETKPEPTVIRTQNLVIGGGNFGVIAGPCSVESEEQILASARAVKAAGATGLRGGAFKPRTSPYSFQGMKEDGLKLLAAAREETGLAIVTEVMTPHHVDLVASYADVMQIGARNMQNYHLLQAVGECDKPVMLKRGASATMDEFLLAAEYILDQG
;
A
#
# COMPACT_ATOMS: atom_id res chain seq x y z
N MET A 1 -2.36 -2.24 -23.26
CA MET A 1 -1.01 -2.85 -23.28
C MET A 1 -0.48 -2.85 -24.70
N ILE A 2 0.81 -3.10 -24.89
CA ILE A 2 1.47 -3.28 -26.19
C ILE A 2 2.07 -4.69 -26.21
N ILE A 3 1.64 -5.52 -27.15
CA ILE A 3 2.22 -6.85 -27.37
C ILE A 3 3.22 -6.71 -28.53
N VAL A 4 4.49 -6.96 -28.25
CA VAL A 4 5.57 -6.91 -29.23
C VAL A 4 5.76 -8.32 -29.77
N MET A 5 5.62 -8.49 -31.08
CA MET A 5 5.89 -9.76 -31.75
C MET A 5 7.40 -9.93 -31.98
N ARG A 6 7.85 -11.19 -32.13
CA ARG A 6 9.21 -11.51 -32.59
C ARG A 6 9.42 -10.99 -34.01
N GLN A 7 10.67 -10.73 -34.38
CA GLN A 7 11.01 -10.20 -35.71
C GLN A 7 10.62 -11.16 -36.85
N ASP A 8 10.64 -12.47 -36.58
CA ASP A 8 10.30 -13.54 -37.50
C ASP A 8 8.82 -14.00 -37.39
N ALA A 9 8.01 -13.34 -36.56
CA ALA A 9 6.62 -13.71 -36.37
C ALA A 9 5.82 -13.53 -37.67
N SER A 10 5.04 -14.56 -38.03
CA SER A 10 4.16 -14.50 -39.19
C SER A 10 3.01 -13.51 -38.98
N ARG A 11 2.43 -13.02 -40.07
CA ARG A 11 1.21 -12.19 -40.01
C ARG A 11 0.05 -12.96 -39.36
N GLU A 12 -0.06 -14.25 -39.64
CA GLU A 12 -1.07 -15.13 -39.04
C GLU A 12 -0.94 -15.19 -37.52
N ALA A 13 0.29 -15.30 -36.99
CA ALA A 13 0.52 -15.29 -35.55
C ALA A 13 0.07 -13.96 -34.90
N ALA A 14 0.33 -12.82 -35.57
CA ALA A 14 -0.13 -11.52 -35.08
C ALA A 14 -1.65 -11.37 -35.13
N GLU A 15 -2.30 -11.88 -36.18
CA GLU A 15 -3.76 -11.91 -36.30
C GLU A 15 -4.41 -12.82 -35.25
N ASP A 16 -3.79 -13.95 -34.93
CA ASP A 16 -4.27 -14.85 -33.88
C ASP A 16 -4.15 -14.23 -32.48
N VAL A 17 -3.09 -13.47 -32.23
CA VAL A 17 -2.99 -12.63 -31.02
C VAL A 17 -4.11 -11.58 -30.99
N ALA A 18 -4.39 -10.90 -32.11
CA ALA A 18 -5.48 -9.93 -32.20
C ALA A 18 -6.86 -10.57 -31.93
N LYS A 19 -7.15 -11.76 -32.47
CA LYS A 19 -8.40 -12.49 -32.18
C LYS A 19 -8.53 -12.83 -30.69
N ARG A 20 -7.43 -13.20 -30.02
CA ARG A 20 -7.43 -13.43 -28.57
C ARG A 20 -7.72 -12.16 -27.78
N VAL A 21 -7.22 -11.01 -28.24
CA VAL A 21 -7.54 -9.69 -27.64
C VAL A 21 -9.04 -9.40 -27.79
N GLU A 22 -9.63 -9.62 -28.97
CA GLU A 22 -11.07 -9.44 -29.19
C GLU A 22 -11.93 -10.39 -28.34
N ALA A 23 -11.49 -11.63 -28.16
CA ALA A 23 -12.18 -12.62 -27.33
C ALA A 23 -12.26 -12.21 -25.84
N LEU A 24 -11.38 -11.32 -25.39
CA LEU A 24 -11.41 -10.74 -24.04
C LEU A 24 -12.24 -9.44 -23.97
N GLY A 25 -12.92 -9.05 -25.05
CA GLY A 25 -13.69 -7.81 -25.13
C GLY A 25 -12.84 -6.55 -25.27
N LEU A 26 -11.57 -6.70 -25.62
CA LEU A 26 -10.63 -5.60 -25.86
C LEU A 26 -10.48 -5.34 -27.36
N LYS A 27 -10.06 -4.14 -27.75
CA LYS A 27 -9.87 -3.77 -29.16
C LYS A 27 -8.40 -3.88 -29.55
N PRO A 28 -8.00 -4.80 -30.44
CA PRO A 28 -6.65 -4.82 -30.98
C PRO A 28 -6.47 -3.74 -32.06
N ASN A 29 -5.24 -3.25 -32.18
CA ASN A 29 -4.77 -2.45 -33.30
C ASN A 29 -3.42 -2.99 -33.75
N LEU A 30 -3.40 -3.61 -34.94
CA LEU A 30 -2.21 -4.22 -35.53
C LEU A 30 -1.38 -3.17 -36.24
N ILE A 31 -0.11 -3.08 -35.88
CA ILE A 31 0.87 -2.16 -36.47
C ILE A 31 1.99 -3.02 -37.04
N PHE A 32 2.03 -3.15 -38.36
CA PHE A 32 3.09 -3.84 -39.09
C PHE A 32 4.21 -2.84 -39.38
N GLY A 33 5.24 -2.83 -38.54
CA GLY A 33 6.44 -2.02 -38.76
C GLY A 33 7.42 -2.70 -39.73
N GLU A 34 8.41 -1.94 -40.20
CA GLU A 34 9.47 -2.46 -41.08
C GLU A 34 10.33 -3.53 -40.39
N GLU A 35 10.61 -3.34 -39.09
CA GLU A 35 11.44 -4.28 -38.32
C GLU A 35 10.63 -5.22 -37.42
N ARG A 36 9.47 -4.78 -36.93
CA ARG A 36 8.65 -5.54 -35.95
C ARG A 36 7.18 -5.28 -36.12
N THR A 37 6.38 -6.31 -35.85
CA THR A 37 4.93 -6.20 -35.71
C THR A 37 4.56 -5.97 -34.25
N VAL A 38 3.59 -5.09 -34.02
CA VAL A 38 3.09 -4.70 -32.70
C VAL A 38 1.58 -4.81 -32.66
N VAL A 39 1.03 -5.39 -31.60
CA VAL A 39 -0.41 -5.38 -31.32
C VAL A 39 -0.67 -4.43 -30.16
N ALA A 40 -1.22 -3.25 -30.46
CA ALA A 40 -1.67 -2.32 -29.43
C ALA A 40 -3.07 -2.74 -28.95
N VAL A 41 -3.22 -2.93 -27.65
CA VAL A 41 -4.47 -3.36 -27.02
C VAL A 41 -5.12 -2.14 -26.37
N ILE A 42 -6.34 -1.82 -26.83
CA ILE A 42 -7.13 -0.68 -26.40
C ILE A 42 -8.30 -1.18 -25.54
N GLY A 43 -8.39 -0.70 -24.30
CA GLY A 43 -9.39 -1.09 -23.31
C GLY A 43 -8.79 -1.15 -21.90
N ASP A 44 -9.63 -1.41 -20.89
CA ASP A 44 -9.15 -1.63 -19.51
C ASP A 44 -8.65 -3.07 -19.36
N ASP A 45 -7.34 -3.26 -19.53
CA ASP A 45 -6.68 -4.57 -19.59
C ASP A 45 -5.91 -4.93 -18.31
N ARG A 46 -6.15 -4.19 -17.23
CA ARG A 46 -5.44 -4.32 -15.94
C ARG A 46 -5.66 -5.68 -15.24
N ARG A 47 -6.55 -6.53 -15.75
CA ARG A 47 -6.87 -7.85 -15.19
C ARG A 47 -6.04 -8.96 -15.85
N LYS A 48 -4.86 -9.26 -15.29
CA LYS A 48 -4.16 -10.57 -15.30
C LYS A 48 -3.96 -11.35 -16.62
N ASP A 49 -4.18 -10.75 -17.80
CA ASP A 49 -4.07 -11.48 -19.06
C ASP A 49 -2.67 -11.43 -19.70
N ARG A 50 -1.72 -10.72 -19.08
CA ARG A 50 -0.34 -10.60 -19.56
C ARG A 50 0.32 -11.97 -19.78
N GLU A 51 0.24 -12.86 -18.80
CA GLU A 51 0.84 -14.20 -18.87
C GLU A 51 0.26 -15.03 -20.04
N LYS A 52 -1.03 -14.84 -20.36
CA LYS A 52 -1.67 -15.52 -21.49
C LYS A 52 -1.07 -15.08 -22.81
N PHE A 53 -0.78 -13.78 -22.96
CA PHE A 53 -0.17 -13.26 -24.19
C PHE A 53 1.33 -13.55 -24.27
N GLU A 54 2.06 -13.53 -23.16
CA GLU A 54 3.49 -13.91 -23.14
C GLU A 54 3.71 -15.36 -23.58
N SER A 55 2.72 -16.24 -23.36
CA SER A 55 2.76 -17.64 -23.82
C SER A 55 2.35 -17.85 -25.29
N CYS A 56 1.86 -16.82 -25.98
CA CYS A 56 1.42 -16.95 -27.36
C CYS A 56 2.58 -17.12 -28.34
N GLU A 57 2.36 -17.92 -29.38
CA GLU A 57 3.33 -18.10 -30.45
C GLU A 57 3.62 -16.78 -31.16
N GLY A 58 4.89 -16.54 -31.48
CA GLY A 58 5.33 -15.31 -32.14
C GLY A 58 5.39 -14.08 -31.23
N VAL A 59 4.98 -14.14 -29.95
CA VAL A 59 5.16 -13.02 -29.00
C VAL A 59 6.60 -13.00 -28.49
N ASP A 60 7.18 -11.79 -28.40
CA ASP A 60 8.50 -11.52 -27.81
C ASP A 60 8.36 -11.00 -26.38
N LYS A 61 7.52 -9.98 -26.19
CA LYS A 61 7.23 -9.40 -24.86
C LYS A 61 5.91 -8.64 -24.84
N VAL A 62 5.34 -8.50 -23.66
CA VAL A 62 4.14 -7.71 -23.41
C VAL A 62 4.50 -6.53 -22.49
N LEU A 63 4.13 -5.32 -22.91
CA LEU A 63 4.37 -4.08 -22.18
C LEU A 63 3.03 -3.50 -21.70
N THR A 64 2.89 -3.32 -20.39
CA THR A 64 1.72 -2.61 -19.82
C THR A 64 1.88 -1.11 -20.00
N ILE A 65 0.80 -0.43 -20.39
CA ILE A 65 0.77 1.04 -20.52
C ILE A 65 0.10 1.67 -19.29
N LEU A 66 -0.96 1.03 -18.79
CA LEU A 66 -1.68 1.47 -17.60
C LEU A 66 -0.96 0.99 -16.35
N ALA A 67 -0.95 1.83 -15.31
CA ALA A 67 -0.49 1.42 -13.99
C ALA A 67 -1.30 0.22 -13.47
N GLU A 68 -0.62 -0.73 -12.82
CA GLU A 68 -1.26 -1.95 -12.31
C GLU A 68 -2.21 -1.68 -11.13
N TYR A 69 -2.09 -0.51 -10.49
CA TYR A 69 -2.93 0.00 -9.41
C TYR A 69 -3.88 1.08 -9.94
N LYS A 70 -5.17 1.02 -9.59
CA LYS A 70 -6.21 1.94 -10.08
C LYS A 70 -6.49 3.03 -9.04
N ILE A 71 -6.94 2.69 -7.85
CA ILE A 71 -7.41 3.62 -6.81
C ILE A 71 -6.25 4.47 -6.28
N ALA A 72 -5.08 3.85 -6.07
CA ALA A 72 -3.88 4.57 -5.66
C ALA A 72 -3.27 5.47 -6.75
N SER A 73 -3.75 5.37 -8.00
CA SER A 73 -3.19 6.12 -9.14
C SER A 73 -3.75 7.54 -9.25
N LEU A 74 -2.87 8.48 -9.58
CA LEU A 74 -3.25 9.84 -9.97
C LEU A 74 -4.12 9.88 -11.23
N GLU A 75 -4.08 8.82 -12.06
CA GLU A 75 -4.96 8.68 -13.22
C GLU A 75 -6.44 8.57 -12.81
N THR A 76 -6.71 7.97 -11.64
CA THR A 76 -8.06 7.80 -11.10
C THR A 76 -8.46 8.97 -10.23
N LYS A 77 -7.53 9.48 -9.41
CA LYS A 77 -7.75 10.64 -8.54
C LYS A 77 -6.59 11.63 -8.68
N PRO A 78 -6.72 12.64 -9.55
CA PRO A 78 -5.69 13.65 -9.74
C PRO A 78 -5.46 14.52 -8.51
N GLU A 79 -6.49 14.73 -7.68
CA GLU A 79 -6.41 15.58 -6.50
C GLU A 79 -5.65 14.88 -5.36
N PRO A 80 -4.70 15.58 -4.70
CA PRO A 80 -4.01 15.05 -3.55
C PRO A 80 -4.97 14.64 -2.42
N THR A 81 -4.84 13.41 -1.93
CA THR A 81 -5.53 12.98 -0.70
C THR A 81 -4.97 13.71 0.52
N VAL A 82 -5.86 14.22 1.36
CA VAL A 82 -5.52 14.86 2.65
C VAL A 82 -6.10 14.01 3.77
N ILE A 83 -5.24 13.45 4.61
CA ILE A 83 -5.63 12.67 5.78
C ILE A 83 -5.74 13.62 6.97
N ARG A 84 -6.88 13.58 7.68
CA ARG A 84 -7.14 14.36 8.89
C ARG A 84 -7.57 13.43 10.00
N THR A 85 -6.86 13.44 11.12
CA THR A 85 -7.22 12.68 12.31
C THR A 85 -6.65 13.36 13.54
N GLN A 86 -7.50 13.69 14.51
CA GLN A 86 -7.13 14.56 15.63
C GLN A 86 -6.45 15.86 15.12
N ASN A 87 -5.29 16.22 15.67
CA ASN A 87 -4.47 17.34 15.24
C ASN A 87 -3.56 17.02 14.04
N LEU A 88 -3.51 15.77 13.58
CA LEU A 88 -2.66 15.34 12.47
C LEU A 88 -3.34 15.63 11.13
N VAL A 89 -2.66 16.42 10.30
CA VAL A 89 -3.04 16.65 8.90
C VAL A 89 -1.84 16.36 8.01
N ILE A 90 -1.97 15.42 7.07
CA ILE A 90 -0.91 15.06 6.12
C ILE A 90 -1.48 15.05 4.70
N GLY A 91 -0.74 15.61 3.75
CA GLY A 91 -1.08 15.60 2.32
C GLY A 91 -1.66 16.92 1.83
N GLY A 92 -1.75 17.08 0.52
CA GLY A 92 -2.25 18.31 -0.12
C GLY A 92 -1.53 19.59 0.32
N GLY A 93 -0.20 19.53 0.49
CA GLY A 93 0.63 20.65 0.96
C GLY A 93 0.75 20.77 2.48
N ASN A 94 0.03 19.97 3.26
CA ASN A 94 0.17 19.92 4.72
C ASN A 94 1.32 18.99 5.13
N PHE A 95 2.23 19.51 5.95
CA PHE A 95 3.37 18.78 6.50
C PHE A 95 3.08 18.40 7.96
N GLY A 96 2.92 17.10 8.23
CA GLY A 96 2.72 16.56 9.58
C GLY A 96 3.98 15.87 10.10
N VAL A 97 4.22 15.97 11.40
CA VAL A 97 5.33 15.29 12.08
C VAL A 97 4.78 14.29 13.09
N ILE A 98 5.24 13.05 12.97
CA ILE A 98 4.93 11.95 13.89
C ILE A 98 6.25 11.52 14.55
N ALA A 99 6.36 11.66 15.86
CA ALA A 99 7.57 11.31 16.60
C ALA A 99 7.23 10.54 17.88
N GLY A 100 8.21 9.90 18.48
CA GLY A 100 8.02 9.09 19.68
C GLY A 100 8.89 7.83 19.69
N PRO A 101 8.85 7.08 20.79
CA PRO A 101 9.75 5.95 20.99
C PRO A 101 9.48 4.78 20.05
N CYS A 102 10.47 3.89 19.96
CA CYS A 102 10.34 2.65 19.21
C CYS A 102 9.33 1.70 19.86
N SER A 103 9.34 1.63 21.19
CA SER A 103 8.47 0.78 22.01
C SER A 103 7.87 1.61 23.14
N VAL A 104 6.68 1.23 23.59
CA VAL A 104 6.12 1.73 24.86
C VAL A 104 6.68 0.87 25.97
N GLU A 105 7.30 1.49 26.97
CA GLU A 105 8.05 0.79 28.03
C GLU A 105 7.55 1.12 29.44
N SER A 106 7.05 2.35 29.65
CA SER A 106 6.39 2.75 30.89
C SER A 106 5.50 3.98 30.67
N GLU A 107 4.63 4.26 31.64
CA GLU A 107 3.80 5.47 31.65
C GLU A 107 4.65 6.75 31.69
N GLU A 108 5.63 6.80 32.60
CA GLU A 108 6.54 7.94 32.73
C GLU A 108 7.24 8.24 31.40
N GLN A 109 7.75 7.20 30.73
CA GLN A 109 8.48 7.31 29.48
C GLN A 109 7.60 7.83 28.34
N ILE A 110 6.38 7.29 28.19
CA ILE A 110 5.52 7.67 27.07
C ILE A 110 4.90 9.06 27.27
N LEU A 111 4.49 9.40 28.50
CA LEU A 111 3.91 10.73 28.80
C LEU A 111 4.98 11.83 28.69
N ALA A 112 6.19 11.59 29.20
CA ALA A 112 7.31 12.52 29.01
C ALA A 112 7.63 12.72 27.52
N SER A 113 7.65 11.63 26.74
CA SER A 113 7.86 11.69 25.29
C SER A 113 6.75 12.48 24.59
N ALA A 114 5.48 12.24 24.93
CA ALA A 114 4.33 12.92 24.35
C ALA A 114 4.38 14.44 24.59
N ARG A 115 4.68 14.85 25.83
CA ARG A 115 4.85 16.28 26.17
C ARG A 115 5.98 16.92 25.37
N ALA A 116 7.14 16.29 25.29
CA ALA A 116 8.28 16.81 24.55
C ALA A 116 8.01 16.91 23.03
N VAL A 117 7.38 15.87 22.46
CA VAL A 117 7.01 15.81 21.04
C VAL A 117 5.98 16.90 20.69
N LYS A 118 4.96 17.10 21.53
CA LYS A 118 4.00 18.20 21.39
C LYS A 118 4.67 19.57 21.48
N ALA A 119 5.54 19.78 22.48
CA ALA A 119 6.26 21.04 22.64
C ALA A 119 7.17 21.37 21.44
N ALA A 120 7.68 20.35 20.75
CA ALA A 120 8.46 20.50 19.52
C ALA A 120 7.60 20.75 18.26
N GLY A 121 6.28 20.81 18.38
CA GLY A 121 5.36 21.12 17.28
C GLY A 121 4.90 19.91 16.45
N ALA A 122 5.18 18.69 16.89
CA ALA A 122 4.64 17.51 16.23
C ALA A 122 3.13 17.37 16.49
N THR A 123 2.45 16.71 15.55
CA THR A 123 0.99 16.52 15.57
C THR A 123 0.57 15.07 15.76
N GLY A 124 1.54 14.15 15.75
CA GLY A 124 1.32 12.73 16.07
C GLY A 124 2.39 12.17 17.01
N LEU A 125 1.97 11.20 17.83
CA LEU A 125 2.81 10.40 18.71
C LEU A 125 2.86 8.97 18.18
N ARG A 126 4.06 8.43 17.96
CA ARG A 126 4.25 7.01 17.66
C ARG A 126 4.74 6.22 18.87
N GLY A 127 4.33 4.96 18.97
CA GLY A 127 4.85 4.02 19.96
C GLY A 127 4.44 2.58 19.65
N GLY A 128 5.39 1.64 19.73
CA GLY A 128 5.12 0.22 19.46
C GLY A 128 4.63 -0.50 20.71
N ALA A 129 3.34 -0.85 20.75
CA ALA A 129 2.76 -1.69 21.81
C ALA A 129 3.03 -3.18 21.60
N PHE A 130 3.08 -3.61 20.33
CA PHE A 130 3.50 -4.95 19.90
C PHE A 130 4.83 -4.85 19.15
N LYS A 131 5.75 -5.78 19.40
CA LYS A 131 7.08 -5.77 18.76
C LYS A 131 7.31 -7.05 17.94
N PRO A 132 7.57 -6.95 16.61
CA PRO A 132 8.06 -8.08 15.83
C PRO A 132 9.51 -8.33 16.20
N ARG A 133 9.78 -9.31 17.08
CA ARG A 133 11.13 -9.67 17.49
C ARG A 133 11.59 -10.94 16.81
N THR A 134 12.84 -10.92 16.33
CA THR A 134 13.51 -12.10 15.79
C THR A 134 13.73 -13.18 16.86
N SER A 135 13.90 -12.78 18.12
CA SER A 135 14.08 -13.69 19.25
C SER A 135 12.83 -13.73 20.14
N PRO A 136 12.34 -14.91 20.53
CA PRO A 136 11.18 -15.04 21.43
C PRO A 136 11.47 -14.56 22.86
N TYR A 137 12.74 -14.48 23.26
CA TYR A 137 13.15 -14.03 24.61
C TYR A 137 13.30 -12.52 24.74
N SER A 138 13.15 -11.80 23.62
CA SER A 138 13.18 -10.35 23.62
C SER A 138 11.90 -9.76 24.18
N PHE A 139 11.97 -8.51 24.66
CA PHE A 139 10.77 -7.74 25.01
C PHE A 139 9.76 -7.68 23.85
N GLN A 140 8.57 -8.21 24.08
CA GLN A 140 7.51 -8.36 23.07
C GLN A 140 6.59 -7.12 22.96
N GLY A 141 6.85 -6.10 23.79
CA GLY A 141 5.96 -4.96 23.96
C GLY A 141 4.96 -5.15 25.11
N MET A 142 4.37 -4.05 25.57
CA MET A 142 3.36 -4.04 26.65
C MET A 142 1.96 -4.49 26.18
N LYS A 143 1.79 -4.78 24.87
CA LYS A 143 0.51 -5.20 24.27
C LYS A 143 -0.58 -4.19 24.59
N GLU A 144 -1.76 -4.63 25.01
CA GLU A 144 -2.89 -3.74 25.30
C GLU A 144 -2.57 -2.70 26.38
N ASP A 145 -1.78 -3.03 27.40
CA ASP A 145 -1.41 -2.03 28.42
C ASP A 145 -0.58 -0.91 27.80
N GLY A 146 0.26 -1.22 26.81
CA GLY A 146 0.96 -0.20 26.00
C GLY A 146 0.02 0.66 25.17
N LEU A 147 -1.08 0.10 24.66
CA LEU A 147 -2.11 0.86 23.95
C LEU A 147 -2.89 1.80 24.89
N LYS A 148 -3.22 1.35 26.10
CA LYS A 148 -3.85 2.18 27.14
C LYS A 148 -2.96 3.37 27.51
N LEU A 149 -1.67 3.15 27.65
CA LEU A 149 -0.70 4.22 27.91
C LEU A 149 -0.59 5.22 26.75
N LEU A 150 -0.64 4.74 25.50
CA LEU A 150 -0.72 5.62 24.34
C LEU A 150 -2.01 6.44 24.33
N ALA A 151 -3.14 5.84 24.71
CA ALA A 151 -4.40 6.57 24.82
C ALA A 151 -4.34 7.64 25.93
N ALA A 152 -3.77 7.34 27.10
CA ALA A 152 -3.55 8.36 28.14
C ALA A 152 -2.68 9.52 27.63
N ALA A 153 -1.63 9.22 26.87
CA ALA A 153 -0.80 10.24 26.23
C ALA A 153 -1.58 11.10 25.23
N ARG A 154 -2.50 10.51 24.46
CA ARG A 154 -3.42 11.27 23.61
C ARG A 154 -4.34 12.16 24.42
N GLU A 155 -4.98 11.66 25.46
CA GLU A 155 -5.90 12.48 26.27
C GLU A 155 -5.19 13.69 26.89
N GLU A 156 -3.93 13.53 27.31
CA GLU A 156 -3.14 14.63 27.86
C GLU A 156 -2.69 15.66 26.80
N THR A 157 -2.35 15.20 25.60
CA THR A 157 -1.64 16.02 24.61
C THR A 157 -2.46 16.39 23.37
N GLY A 158 -3.51 15.64 23.04
CA GLY A 158 -4.24 15.73 21.78
C GLY A 158 -3.43 15.28 20.56
N LEU A 159 -2.26 14.64 20.73
CA LEU A 159 -1.49 14.09 19.62
C LEU A 159 -2.22 12.87 19.03
N ALA A 160 -2.25 12.75 17.70
CA ALA A 160 -2.77 11.55 17.04
C ALA A 160 -1.86 10.34 17.34
N ILE A 161 -2.44 9.22 17.76
CA ILE A 161 -1.70 7.99 18.06
C ILE A 161 -1.47 7.16 16.80
N VAL A 162 -0.20 6.88 16.53
CA VAL A 162 0.26 6.03 15.43
C VAL A 162 0.93 4.79 16.02
N THR A 163 0.30 3.62 15.89
CA THR A 163 0.86 2.37 16.43
C THR A 163 0.70 1.21 15.44
N GLU A 164 1.57 0.21 15.57
CA GLU A 164 1.68 -0.89 14.62
C GLU A 164 0.71 -2.02 14.95
N VAL A 165 -0.04 -2.44 13.94
CA VAL A 165 -0.81 -3.68 13.97
C VAL A 165 -0.04 -4.76 13.22
N MET A 166 0.04 -5.95 13.82
CA MET A 166 0.92 -7.01 13.33
C MET A 166 0.17 -8.23 12.79
N THR A 167 -1.11 -8.37 13.11
CA THR A 167 -1.94 -9.54 12.78
C THR A 167 -3.41 -9.13 12.68
N PRO A 168 -4.21 -9.73 11.78
CA PRO A 168 -5.65 -9.46 11.67
C PRO A 168 -6.39 -9.54 13.01
N HIS A 169 -6.00 -10.48 13.88
CA HIS A 169 -6.65 -10.66 15.19
C HIS A 169 -6.53 -9.47 16.15
N HIS A 170 -5.58 -8.57 15.92
CA HIS A 170 -5.38 -7.38 16.76
C HIS A 170 -5.95 -6.12 16.13
N VAL A 171 -6.58 -6.20 14.95
CA VAL A 171 -7.05 -5.01 14.22
C VAL A 171 -8.07 -4.24 15.05
N ASP A 172 -9.16 -4.88 15.50
CA ASP A 172 -10.21 -4.23 16.29
C ASP A 172 -9.65 -3.61 17.58
N LEU A 173 -8.81 -4.36 18.28
CA LEU A 173 -8.16 -3.92 19.51
C LEU A 173 -7.26 -2.71 19.25
N VAL A 174 -6.43 -2.73 18.22
CA VAL A 174 -5.53 -1.60 17.92
C VAL A 174 -6.35 -0.40 17.43
N ALA A 175 -7.37 -0.60 16.60
CA ALA A 175 -8.24 0.44 16.07
C ALA A 175 -9.02 1.20 17.17
N SER A 176 -9.33 0.54 18.31
CA SER A 176 -9.99 1.20 19.44
C SER A 176 -9.08 2.20 20.17
N TYR A 177 -7.76 2.07 20.04
CA TYR A 177 -6.79 2.98 20.67
C TYR A 177 -6.03 3.86 19.66
N ALA A 178 -5.87 3.44 18.41
CA ALA A 178 -5.09 4.15 17.41
C ALA A 178 -5.93 5.17 16.61
N ASP A 179 -5.29 6.28 16.26
CA ASP A 179 -5.83 7.26 15.31
C ASP A 179 -5.31 7.00 13.89
N VAL A 180 -4.15 6.34 13.78
CA VAL A 180 -3.57 5.84 12.53
C VAL A 180 -3.00 4.44 12.77
N MET A 181 -3.42 3.46 11.96
CA MET A 181 -2.89 2.10 12.01
C MET A 181 -1.62 1.98 11.15
N GLN A 182 -0.49 1.66 11.75
CA GLN A 182 0.75 1.42 11.01
C GLN A 182 0.85 -0.05 10.57
N ILE A 183 1.18 -0.27 9.31
CA ILE A 183 1.65 -1.55 8.80
C ILE A 183 3.16 -1.48 8.64
N GLY A 184 3.88 -2.32 9.40
CA GLY A 184 5.33 -2.40 9.32
C GLY A 184 5.82 -2.98 7.99
N ALA A 185 7.06 -2.64 7.60
CA ALA A 185 7.66 -3.09 6.34
C ALA A 185 7.69 -4.63 6.17
N ARG A 186 7.78 -5.38 7.28
CA ARG A 186 7.73 -6.86 7.27
C ARG A 186 6.36 -7.43 6.91
N ASN A 187 5.31 -6.62 7.09
CA ASN A 187 3.92 -6.98 6.81
C ASN A 187 3.38 -6.28 5.55
N MET A 188 4.24 -5.61 4.75
CA MET A 188 3.78 -4.89 3.56
C MET A 188 3.04 -5.80 2.56
N GLN A 189 3.37 -7.09 2.50
CA GLN A 189 2.68 -8.08 1.64
C GLN A 189 1.85 -9.08 2.44
N ASN A 190 1.52 -8.77 3.69
CA ASN A 190 0.59 -9.58 4.47
C ASN A 190 -0.85 -9.23 4.05
N TYR A 191 -1.30 -9.76 2.90
CA TYR A 191 -2.56 -9.34 2.27
C TYR A 191 -3.78 -9.50 3.18
N HIS A 192 -3.85 -10.55 3.99
CA HIS A 192 -4.93 -10.72 4.97
C HIS A 192 -4.95 -9.61 6.02
N LEU A 193 -3.78 -9.15 6.46
CA LEU A 193 -3.69 -8.00 7.36
C LEU A 193 -4.09 -6.71 6.64
N LEU A 194 -3.63 -6.51 5.40
CA LEU A 194 -3.97 -5.31 4.60
C LEU A 194 -5.47 -5.19 4.37
N GLN A 195 -6.15 -6.29 4.04
CA GLN A 195 -7.60 -6.32 3.88
C GLN A 195 -8.30 -6.01 5.20
N ALA A 196 -7.91 -6.70 6.29
CA ALA A 196 -8.51 -6.48 7.60
C ALA A 196 -8.38 -5.03 8.08
N VAL A 197 -7.26 -4.35 7.81
CA VAL A 197 -7.11 -2.93 8.17
C VAL A 197 -7.83 -1.99 7.22
N GLY A 198 -8.07 -2.39 5.96
CA GLY A 198 -8.86 -1.63 4.99
C GLY A 198 -10.36 -1.67 5.29
N GLU A 199 -10.85 -2.74 5.91
CA GLU A 199 -12.23 -2.83 6.40
C GLU A 199 -12.50 -1.91 7.60
N CYS A 200 -11.45 -1.34 8.21
CA CYS A 200 -11.58 -0.39 9.30
C CYS A 200 -11.65 1.05 8.77
N ASP A 201 -12.57 1.85 9.32
CA ASP A 201 -12.67 3.29 9.03
C ASP A 201 -11.61 4.10 9.82
N LYS A 202 -10.33 3.81 9.56
CA LYS A 202 -9.16 4.45 10.17
C LYS A 202 -8.06 4.68 9.14
N PRO A 203 -7.35 5.81 9.19
CA PRO A 203 -6.16 6.00 8.35
C PRO A 203 -5.11 4.90 8.55
N VAL A 204 -4.52 4.43 7.44
CA VAL A 204 -3.45 3.43 7.45
C VAL A 204 -2.13 4.03 6.98
N MET A 205 -1.07 3.85 7.76
CA MET A 205 0.30 4.19 7.38
C MET A 205 1.05 2.92 6.94
N LEU A 206 1.07 2.68 5.63
CA LEU A 206 1.76 1.54 5.03
C LEU A 206 3.25 1.84 4.83
N LYS A 207 4.13 1.01 5.41
CA LYS A 207 5.58 1.11 5.16
C LYS A 207 5.99 0.22 4.00
N ARG A 208 6.82 0.76 3.12
CA ARG A 208 7.45 0.00 2.03
C ARG A 208 8.34 -1.11 2.60
N GLY A 209 8.19 -2.31 2.05
CA GLY A 209 9.05 -3.47 2.30
C GLY A 209 10.46 -3.20 1.82
N ALA A 210 11.46 -3.73 2.53
CA ALA A 210 12.86 -3.38 2.30
C ALA A 210 13.35 -3.65 0.86
N SER A 211 12.76 -4.65 0.20
CA SER A 211 13.12 -5.08 -1.16
C SER A 211 11.99 -4.89 -2.17
N ALA A 212 10.88 -4.27 -1.78
CA ALA A 212 9.72 -4.11 -2.65
C ALA A 212 10.00 -3.04 -3.71
N THR A 213 9.55 -3.25 -4.96
CA THR A 213 9.50 -2.20 -5.98
C THR A 213 8.45 -1.13 -5.62
N MET A 214 8.41 -0.04 -6.39
CA MET A 214 7.35 0.97 -6.18
C MET A 214 5.98 0.45 -6.60
N ASP A 215 5.92 -0.36 -7.66
CA ASP A 215 4.66 -0.95 -8.13
C ASP A 215 4.11 -1.96 -7.11
N GLU A 216 4.96 -2.80 -6.54
CA GLU A 216 4.57 -3.72 -5.45
C GLU A 216 4.07 -2.97 -4.21
N PHE A 217 4.68 -1.82 -3.89
CA PHE A 217 4.25 -1.00 -2.76
C PHE A 217 2.89 -0.33 -3.01
N LEU A 218 2.66 0.18 -4.22
CA LEU A 218 1.38 0.80 -4.60
C LEU A 218 0.27 -0.25 -4.76
N LEU A 219 0.58 -1.44 -5.26
CA LEU A 219 -0.33 -2.57 -5.26
C LEU A 219 -0.70 -3.03 -3.83
N ALA A 220 0.25 -3.01 -2.89
CA ALA A 220 -0.07 -3.26 -1.49
C ALA A 220 -1.01 -2.19 -0.90
N ALA A 221 -0.87 -0.92 -1.31
CA ALA A 221 -1.84 0.12 -0.94
C ALA A 221 -3.22 -0.15 -1.55
N GLU A 222 -3.27 -0.65 -2.79
CA GLU A 222 -4.51 -1.02 -3.48
C GLU A 222 -5.30 -2.09 -2.70
N TYR A 223 -4.64 -3.08 -2.09
CA TYR A 223 -5.31 -4.08 -1.25
C TYR A 223 -6.06 -3.48 -0.06
N ILE A 224 -5.58 -2.36 0.48
CA ILE A 224 -6.24 -1.63 1.57
C ILE A 224 -7.43 -0.84 0.98
N LEU A 225 -7.16 -0.07 -0.08
CA LEU A 225 -8.14 0.82 -0.72
C LEU A 225 -9.32 0.08 -1.37
N ASP A 226 -9.14 -1.18 -1.78
CA ASP A 226 -10.18 -2.01 -2.39
C ASP A 226 -11.25 -2.47 -1.37
N GLN A 227 -10.97 -2.35 -0.06
CA GLN A 227 -11.93 -2.75 0.98
C GLN A 227 -12.95 -1.66 1.36
N GLY A 228 -12.72 -0.40 0.98
CA GLY A 228 -13.59 0.74 1.29
C GLY A 228 -12.84 1.98 1.71
#